data_AF-A0A3R8PZ01-F1
#
_entry.id   AF-A0A3R8PZ01-F1
#
_cell.length_a   1.000
_cell.length_b   1.000
_cell.length_c   1.000
_cell.angle_alpha   90.00
_cell.angle_beta   90.00
_cell.angle_gamma   90.00
#
_symmetry.space_group_name_H-M   'P 1'
#
loop_
_entity.id
_entity.type
_entity.pdbx_description
1 polymer ?
#
loop_
_entity_poly.entity_id
_entity_poly.type
_entity_poly.pdbx_seq_one_letter_code
_entity_poly.pdbx_strand_id
1 'polypeptide(L)'
;MPAERRAGGAASAGAGRRRPLLVLRVVGALLLLGMGEIHLFLVLTGTGGLLGASFVVNAVASLVLAVALVVTREKLLLVSALSLLLVLGTLLALLIALTPTGLFGLRSSLDYTLAPTSVVVESIGVVVLATTTVLAFRMRGR
;
A
#
# COMPACT_ATOMS: atom_id res chain seq x y z
N MET A 1 -18.04 -22.17 -45.27
CA MET A 1 -17.06 -21.65 -44.29
C MET A 1 -17.77 -20.79 -43.26
N PRO A 2 -17.66 -21.09 -41.96
CA PRO A 2 -17.50 -19.98 -40.99
C PRO A 2 -16.62 -20.38 -39.77
N ALA A 3 -15.44 -19.77 -39.65
CA ALA A 3 -14.50 -19.98 -38.53
C ALA A 3 -14.04 -18.67 -37.85
N GLU A 4 -14.74 -17.54 -38.01
CA GLU A 4 -14.26 -16.23 -37.52
C GLU A 4 -14.90 -15.75 -36.20
N ARG A 5 -15.96 -16.38 -35.70
CA ARG A 5 -16.76 -15.78 -34.60
C ARG A 5 -16.22 -16.02 -33.17
N ARG A 6 -15.10 -16.73 -32.98
CA ARG A 6 -14.57 -17.08 -31.64
C ARG A 6 -13.45 -16.17 -31.12
N ALA A 7 -12.81 -15.37 -31.96
CA ALA A 7 -11.66 -14.53 -31.55
C ALA A 7 -12.06 -13.27 -30.76
N GLY A 8 -13.26 -12.70 -31.00
CA GLY A 8 -13.68 -11.43 -30.41
C GLY A 8 -14.07 -11.47 -28.91
N GLY A 9 -14.47 -12.63 -28.38
CA GLY A 9 -14.94 -12.76 -26.99
C GLY A 9 -13.83 -12.81 -25.94
N ALA A 10 -12.64 -13.33 -26.29
CA ALA A 10 -11.52 -13.44 -25.37
C ALA A 10 -10.80 -12.08 -25.16
N ALA A 11 -10.71 -11.26 -26.21
CA ALA A 11 -10.06 -9.95 -26.17
C ALA A 11 -10.82 -8.92 -25.30
N SER A 12 -12.17 -8.93 -25.36
CA SER A 12 -13.03 -8.06 -24.54
C SER A 12 -13.03 -8.46 -23.06
N ALA A 13 -13.03 -9.76 -22.76
CA ALA A 13 -12.96 -10.29 -21.40
C ALA A 13 -11.60 -10.05 -20.69
N GLY A 14 -10.51 -9.94 -21.48
CA GLY A 14 -9.17 -9.59 -21.01
C GLY A 14 -8.98 -8.09 -20.77
N ALA A 15 -9.54 -7.24 -21.62
CA ALA A 15 -9.51 -5.78 -21.45
C ALA A 15 -10.28 -5.32 -20.20
N GLY A 16 -11.43 -5.95 -19.90
CA GLY A 16 -12.26 -5.64 -18.74
C GLY A 16 -11.59 -5.93 -17.39
N ARG A 17 -10.72 -6.94 -17.30
CA ARG A 17 -9.96 -7.28 -16.07
C ARG A 17 -8.72 -6.43 -15.85
N ARG A 18 -8.15 -5.85 -16.91
CA ARG A 18 -6.95 -4.99 -16.84
C ARG A 18 -7.24 -3.62 -16.25
N ARG A 19 -8.42 -3.04 -16.53
CA ARG A 19 -8.84 -1.73 -15.99
C ARG A 19 -8.97 -1.69 -14.46
N PRO A 20 -9.72 -2.57 -13.78
CA PRO A 20 -9.86 -2.53 -12.33
C PRO A 20 -8.53 -2.75 -11.61
N LEU A 21 -7.67 -3.62 -12.15
CA LEU A 21 -6.33 -3.82 -11.60
C LEU A 21 -5.45 -2.57 -11.73
N LEU A 22 -5.52 -1.84 -12.85
CA LEU A 22 -4.81 -0.58 -13.01
C LEU A 22 -5.28 0.46 -11.99
N VAL A 23 -6.60 0.57 -11.78
CA VAL A 23 -7.18 1.46 -10.76
C VAL A 23 -6.65 1.11 -9.37
N LEU A 24 -6.69 -0.17 -8.99
CA LEU A 24 -6.17 -0.63 -7.70
C LEU A 24 -4.68 -0.31 -7.52
N ARG A 25 -3.86 -0.44 -8.59
CA ARG A 25 -2.44 -0.09 -8.56
C ARG A 25 -2.21 1.40 -8.36
N VAL A 26 -2.97 2.24 -9.06
CA VAL A 26 -2.86 3.71 -8.92
C VAL A 26 -3.33 4.16 -7.54
N VAL A 27 -4.49 3.67 -7.08
CA VAL A 27 -5.02 3.99 -5.74
C VAL A 27 -4.06 3.49 -4.66
N GLY A 28 -3.53 2.27 -4.78
CA GLY A 28 -2.54 1.74 -3.85
C GLY A 28 -1.26 2.58 -3.82
N ALA A 29 -0.79 3.07 -4.98
CA ALA A 29 0.37 3.95 -5.04
C ALA A 29 0.12 5.31 -4.37
N LEU A 30 -1.07 5.89 -4.57
CA LEU A 30 -1.45 7.14 -3.90
C LEU A 30 -1.56 6.97 -2.39
N LEU A 31 -2.10 5.85 -1.91
CA LEU A 31 -2.18 5.54 -0.47
C LEU A 31 -0.78 5.33 0.14
N LEU A 32 0.14 4.66 -0.57
CA LEU A 32 1.54 4.58 -0.18
C LEU A 32 2.15 5.97 -0.06
N LEU A 33 2.01 6.82 -1.08
CA LEU A 33 2.53 8.19 -1.04
C LEU A 33 1.96 8.99 0.13
N GLY A 34 0.64 8.93 0.38
CA GLY A 34 0.02 9.60 1.52
C GLY A 34 0.52 9.09 2.87
N MET A 35 0.67 7.77 3.04
CA MET A 35 1.26 7.19 4.25
C MET A 35 2.74 7.63 4.42
N GLY A 36 3.53 7.62 3.35
CA GLY A 36 4.92 8.05 3.37
C GLY A 36 5.07 9.54 3.68
N GLU A 37 4.17 10.38 3.16
CA GLU A 37 4.09 11.81 3.48
C GLU A 37 3.79 12.04 4.95
N ILE A 38 2.82 11.33 5.53
CA ILE A 38 2.50 11.42 6.97
C ILE A 38 3.74 11.07 7.80
N HIS A 39 4.46 9.98 7.47
CA HIS A 39 5.64 9.57 8.21
C HIS A 39 6.79 10.59 8.07
N LEU A 40 7.00 11.11 6.86
CA LEU A 40 8.00 12.16 6.63
C LEU A 40 7.65 13.44 7.41
N PHE A 41 6.38 13.85 7.41
CA PHE A 41 5.90 14.99 8.19
C PHE A 41 6.24 14.84 9.66
N LEU A 42 5.94 13.68 10.27
CA LEU A 42 6.20 13.44 11.69
C LEU A 42 7.69 13.57 12.06
N VAL A 43 8.61 13.17 11.17
CA VAL A 43 10.06 13.37 11.36
C VAL A 43 10.42 14.84 11.29
N LEU A 44 9.94 15.53 10.25
CA LEU A 44 10.21 16.96 10.03
C LEU A 44 9.65 17.83 11.17
N THR A 45 8.59 17.40 11.83
CA THR A 45 7.99 18.11 12.97
C THR A 45 8.51 17.68 14.34
N GLY A 46 9.54 16.83 14.40
CA GLY A 46 10.30 16.60 15.64
C GLY A 46 10.41 15.15 16.13
N THR A 47 9.95 14.16 15.37
CA THR A 47 10.18 12.74 15.73
C THR A 47 11.63 12.34 15.48
N GLY A 48 12.41 12.13 16.54
CA GLY A 48 13.83 11.76 16.47
C GLY A 48 14.14 10.30 16.84
N GLY A 49 15.44 10.00 16.97
CA GLY A 49 15.93 8.70 17.41
C GLY A 49 15.62 7.55 16.45
N LEU A 50 15.48 6.34 17.00
CA LEU A 50 15.20 5.14 16.20
C LEU A 50 13.83 5.21 15.50
N LEU A 51 12.83 5.81 16.13
CA LEU A 51 11.50 5.99 15.52
C LEU A 51 11.55 6.99 14.36
N GLY A 52 12.26 8.12 14.53
CA GLY A 52 12.47 9.06 13.43
C GLY A 52 13.17 8.40 12.25
N ALA A 53 14.22 7.62 12.51
CA ALA A 53 14.91 6.87 11.46
C ALA A 53 14.00 5.85 10.76
N SER A 54 13.15 5.13 11.51
CA SER A 54 12.22 4.17 10.91
C SER A 54 11.15 4.86 10.05
N PHE A 55 10.68 6.04 10.43
CA PHE A 55 9.78 6.86 9.62
C PHE A 55 10.43 7.35 8.31
N VAL A 56 11.71 7.75 8.34
CA VAL A 56 12.44 8.11 7.10
C VAL A 56 12.57 6.90 6.18
N VAL A 57 12.98 5.75 6.71
CA VAL A 57 13.06 4.50 5.95
C VAL A 57 11.69 4.16 5.35
N ASN A 58 10.62 4.36 6.11
CA ASN A 58 9.27 4.12 5.65
C ASN A 58 8.86 5.04 4.50
N ALA A 59 9.08 6.34 4.63
CA ALA A 59 8.79 7.31 3.58
C ALA A 59 9.51 6.95 2.26
N VAL A 60 10.78 6.60 2.34
CA VAL A 60 11.57 6.16 1.18
C VAL A 60 11.05 4.84 0.60
N ALA A 61 10.83 3.83 1.45
CA ALA A 61 10.30 2.54 1.03
C ALA A 61 8.93 2.67 0.35
N SER A 62 8.07 3.51 0.92
CA SER A 62 6.74 3.77 0.40
C SER A 62 6.79 4.46 -0.97
N LEU A 63 7.67 5.45 -1.15
CA LEU A 63 7.89 6.08 -2.45
C LEU A 63 8.37 5.08 -3.50
N VAL A 64 9.38 4.26 -3.16
CA VAL A 64 9.92 3.24 -4.07
C VAL A 64 8.85 2.22 -4.45
N LEU A 65 8.07 1.75 -3.47
CA LEU A 65 7.00 0.77 -3.70
C LEU A 65 5.84 1.37 -4.49
N ALA A 66 5.48 2.63 -4.27
CA ALA A 66 4.45 3.33 -5.05
C ALA A 66 4.83 3.40 -6.53
N VAL A 67 6.08 3.80 -6.83
CA VAL A 67 6.60 3.80 -8.20
C VAL A 67 6.60 2.38 -8.76
N ALA A 68 7.17 1.41 -8.03
CA ALA A 68 7.23 0.02 -8.45
C ALA A 68 5.86 -0.57 -8.77
N LEU A 69 4.83 -0.23 -7.98
CA LEU A 69 3.46 -0.73 -8.14
C LEU A 69 2.86 -0.27 -9.46
N VAL A 70 3.20 0.92 -9.95
CA VAL A 70 2.71 1.48 -11.22
C VAL A 70 3.55 1.01 -12.41
N VAL A 71 4.87 0.96 -12.29
CA VAL A 71 5.76 0.68 -13.43
C VAL A 71 5.95 -0.81 -13.70
N THR A 72 5.98 -1.66 -12.66
CA THR A 72 6.28 -3.09 -12.82
C THR A 72 5.03 -3.92 -13.07
N ARG A 73 5.07 -4.79 -14.09
CA ARG A 73 3.97 -5.73 -14.39
C ARG A 73 4.30 -7.16 -13.96
N GLU A 74 5.48 -7.65 -14.34
CA GLU A 74 5.92 -9.04 -14.09
C GLU A 74 6.09 -9.36 -12.59
N LYS A 75 6.43 -8.36 -11.78
CA LYS A 75 6.68 -8.50 -10.34
C LYS A 75 5.52 -8.02 -9.48
N LEU A 76 4.33 -7.85 -10.05
CA LEU A 76 3.19 -7.23 -9.36
C LEU A 76 2.85 -7.93 -8.04
N LEU A 77 2.85 -9.27 -8.01
CA LEU A 77 2.58 -10.04 -6.79
C LEU A 77 3.58 -9.71 -5.67
N LEU A 78 4.86 -9.66 -5.99
CA LEU A 78 5.91 -9.36 -5.03
C LEU A 78 5.78 -7.92 -4.54
N VAL A 79 5.64 -6.97 -5.46
CA VAL A 79 5.56 -5.54 -5.13
C VAL A 79 4.31 -5.24 -4.30
N SER A 80 3.15 -5.80 -4.66
CA SER A 80 1.93 -5.61 -3.89
C SER A 80 1.99 -6.27 -2.51
N ALA A 81 2.64 -7.44 -2.39
CA ALA A 81 2.82 -8.11 -1.11
C ALA A 81 3.78 -7.34 -0.19
N LEU A 82 4.90 -6.82 -0.71
CA LEU A 82 5.82 -5.97 0.05
C LEU A 82 5.15 -4.64 0.48
N SER A 83 4.37 -4.05 -0.41
CA SER A 83 3.56 -2.85 -0.11
C SER A 83 2.55 -3.13 0.99
N LEU A 84 1.84 -4.27 0.90
CA LEU A 84 0.89 -4.70 1.93
C LEU A 84 1.60 -4.91 3.27
N LEU A 85 2.75 -5.56 3.27
CA LEU A 85 3.53 -5.80 4.48
C LEU A 85 3.99 -4.48 5.11
N LEU A 86 4.42 -3.51 4.30
CA LEU A 86 4.81 -2.19 4.77
C LEU A 86 3.65 -1.47 5.48
N VAL A 87 2.49 -1.36 4.82
CA VAL A 87 1.30 -0.69 5.39
C VAL A 87 0.73 -1.45 6.59
N LEU A 88 0.76 -2.77 6.59
CA LEU A 88 0.36 -3.55 7.77
C LEU A 88 1.32 -3.32 8.94
N GLY A 89 2.62 -3.26 8.66
CA GLY A 89 3.63 -3.00 9.68
C GLY A 89 3.46 -1.63 10.33
N THR A 90 3.18 -0.59 9.54
CA THR A 90 2.90 0.76 10.08
C THR A 90 1.62 0.77 10.90
N LEU A 91 0.56 0.14 10.41
CA LEU A 91 -0.73 0.18 11.09
C LEU A 91 -0.64 -0.54 12.42
N LEU A 92 0.00 -1.71 12.46
CA LEU A 92 0.25 -2.44 13.69
C LEU A 92 1.14 -1.65 14.65
N ALA A 93 2.19 -1.00 14.15
CA ALA A 93 3.04 -0.14 14.96
C ALA A 93 2.24 1.02 15.59
N LEU A 94 1.36 1.68 14.83
CA LEU A 94 0.49 2.74 15.32
C LEU A 94 -0.52 2.22 16.34
N LEU A 95 -1.17 1.09 16.07
CA LEU A 95 -2.10 0.47 17.00
C LEU A 95 -1.41 0.10 18.32
N ILE A 96 -0.19 -0.42 18.27
CA ILE A 96 0.63 -0.67 19.47
C ILE A 96 0.97 0.67 20.16
N ALA A 97 1.35 1.71 19.42
CA ALA A 97 1.65 3.02 19.98
C ALA A 97 0.44 3.68 20.67
N LEU A 98 -0.78 3.35 20.25
CA LEU A 98 -2.04 3.77 20.90
C LEU A 98 -2.36 2.98 22.18
N THR A 99 -1.67 1.86 22.43
CA THR A 99 -1.82 1.11 23.69
C THR A 99 -1.00 1.74 24.82
N PRO A 100 -1.32 1.44 26.10
CA PRO A 100 -0.60 2.02 27.24
C PRO A 100 0.91 1.75 27.26
N THR A 101 1.38 0.68 26.60
CA THR A 101 2.80 0.33 26.51
C THR A 101 3.56 1.23 25.54
N GLY A 102 2.87 1.87 24.60
CA GLY A 102 3.49 2.64 23.52
C GLY A 102 4.36 1.79 22.61
N LEU A 103 5.13 2.46 21.76
CA LEU A 103 6.11 1.83 20.88
C LEU A 103 7.40 2.65 20.87
N PHE A 104 8.54 2.02 21.11
CA PHE A 104 9.86 2.67 21.17
C PHE A 104 9.94 3.88 22.12
N GLY A 105 9.23 3.81 23.26
CA GLY A 105 9.23 4.87 24.27
C GLY A 105 8.30 6.05 23.99
N LEU A 106 7.58 6.03 22.87
CA LEU A 106 6.57 7.02 22.51
C LEU A 106 5.16 6.44 22.62
N ARG A 107 4.26 7.20 23.22
CA ARG A 107 2.82 6.91 23.26
C ARG A 107 2.12 7.84 22.29
N SER A 108 1.24 7.28 21.50
CA SER A 108 0.33 8.04 20.65
C SER A 108 -1.04 8.13 21.32
N SER A 109 -1.84 9.10 20.91
CA SER A 109 -3.26 9.20 21.23
C SER A 109 -4.03 9.57 19.97
N LEU A 110 -5.35 9.39 19.94
CA LEU A 110 -6.16 9.84 18.79
C LEU A 110 -6.24 11.37 18.69
N ASP A 111 -5.89 12.10 19.75
CA ASP A 111 -5.74 13.55 19.72
C ASP A 111 -4.38 13.98 19.15
N TYR A 112 -3.45 13.03 18.96
CA TYR A 112 -2.14 13.30 18.39
C TYR A 112 -2.24 13.61 16.89
N THR A 113 -1.44 14.57 16.46
CA THR A 113 -1.42 15.07 15.09
C THR A 113 -1.32 13.93 14.07
N LEU A 114 -2.31 13.87 13.18
CA LEU A 114 -2.45 12.88 12.09
C LEU A 114 -2.66 11.42 12.51
N ALA A 115 -2.73 11.07 13.81
CA ALA A 115 -2.98 9.68 14.21
C ALA A 115 -4.32 9.12 13.67
N PRO A 116 -5.46 9.83 13.79
CA PRO A 116 -6.72 9.37 13.17
C PRO A 116 -6.62 9.26 11.65
N THR A 117 -5.96 10.23 11.01
CA THR A 117 -5.76 10.25 9.56
C THR A 117 -4.95 9.03 9.10
N SER A 118 -3.87 8.70 9.81
CA SER A 118 -3.02 7.54 9.52
C SER A 118 -3.79 6.24 9.67
N VAL A 119 -4.59 6.09 10.75
CA VAL A 119 -5.44 4.90 10.92
C VAL A 119 -6.36 4.71 9.71
N VAL A 120 -7.01 5.77 9.23
CA VAL A 120 -7.91 5.68 8.07
C VAL A 120 -7.15 5.36 6.79
N VAL A 121 -6.10 6.11 6.47
CA VAL A 121 -5.31 5.95 5.24
C VAL A 121 -4.68 4.57 5.18
N GLU A 122 -4.06 4.12 6.26
CA GLU A 122 -3.38 2.83 6.31
C GLU A 122 -4.38 1.67 6.27
N SER A 123 -5.53 1.78 6.94
CA SER A 123 -6.58 0.75 6.87
C SER A 123 -7.11 0.59 5.44
N ILE A 124 -7.38 1.69 4.73
CA ILE A 124 -7.77 1.64 3.31
C ILE A 124 -6.64 1.05 2.47
N GLY A 125 -5.40 1.44 2.74
CA GLY A 125 -4.18 0.90 2.12
C GLY A 125 -4.09 -0.61 2.23
N VAL A 126 -4.31 -1.18 3.42
CA VAL A 126 -4.34 -2.62 3.66
C VAL A 126 -5.37 -3.30 2.76
N VAL A 127 -6.61 -2.80 2.73
CA VAL A 127 -7.70 -3.42 1.94
C VAL A 127 -7.38 -3.40 0.44
N VAL A 128 -6.92 -2.25 -0.07
CA VAL A 128 -6.58 -2.09 -1.50
C VAL A 128 -5.39 -2.98 -1.89
N LEU A 129 -4.32 -3.01 -1.09
CA LEU A 129 -3.11 -3.78 -1.39
C LEU A 129 -3.32 -5.28 -1.18
N ALA A 130 -4.13 -5.69 -0.21
CA ALA A 130 -4.54 -7.09 -0.04
C ALA A 130 -5.35 -7.57 -1.25
N THR A 131 -6.32 -6.77 -1.69
CA THR A 131 -7.11 -7.07 -2.90
C THR A 131 -6.19 -7.18 -4.13
N THR A 132 -5.27 -6.23 -4.31
CA THR A 132 -4.29 -6.24 -5.40
C THR A 132 -3.41 -7.49 -5.37
N THR A 133 -2.93 -7.88 -4.19
CA THR A 133 -2.07 -9.05 -3.99
C THR A 133 -2.80 -10.35 -4.30
N VAL A 134 -4.05 -10.51 -3.82
CA VAL A 134 -4.87 -11.69 -4.11
C VAL A 134 -5.15 -11.80 -5.61
N LEU A 135 -5.47 -10.69 -6.28
CA LEU A 135 -5.68 -10.69 -7.74
C LEU A 135 -4.39 -11.03 -8.49
N ALA A 136 -3.25 -10.46 -8.09
CA ALA A 136 -1.95 -10.77 -8.68
C ALA A 136 -1.57 -12.25 -8.52
N PHE A 137 -1.84 -12.84 -7.35
CA PHE A 137 -1.61 -14.26 -7.09
C PHE A 137 -2.45 -15.15 -8.01
N ARG A 138 -3.75 -14.85 -8.14
CA ARG A 138 -4.67 -15.59 -9.02
C ARG A 138 -4.31 -15.52 -10.49
N MET A 139 -3.63 -14.46 -10.94
CA MET A 139 -3.17 -14.34 -12.33
C MET A 139 -1.88 -15.11 -12.59
N ARG A 140 -1.05 -15.38 -11.57
CA ARG A 140 0.21 -16.13 -11.70
C ARG A 140 0.01 -17.64 -11.71
N GLY A 141 -1.07 -18.12 -11.09
CA GLY A 141 -1.46 -19.54 -11.09
C GLY A 141 -2.32 -19.97 -12.28
N ARG A 142 -2.50 -19.09 -13.28
CA ARG A 142 -3.18 -19.36 -14.55
C ARG A 142 -2.17 -19.38 -15.67
#